data_AF-A0A9P6BYN3-F1
#
_entry.id   AF-A0A9P6BYN3-F1
#
_cell.length_a   1.000
_cell.length_b   1.000
_cell.length_c   1.000
_cell.angle_alpha   90.00
_cell.angle_beta   90.00
_cell.angle_gamma   90.00
#
_symmetry.space_group_name_H-M   'P 1'
#
loop_
_entity.id
_entity.type
_entity.pdbx_description
1 polymer ?
#
loop_
_entity_poly.entity_id
_entity_poly.type
_entity_poly.pdbx_seq_one_letter_code
_entity_poly.pdbx_strand_id
1 'polypeptide(L)'
;MASRPVVSTPPTTAPPSACVCNIAASSVVPLEVPIISTSTTSGVLTSAHRFTIGQLTAFSQNIHSGVTVLHHLSDKAAPIATHGSSARAYPPRCHPDTRKHLRNDVVQWGMGDGSNGRMFWLLGPAAVGKSAVAQTISEEFGETGRLGASFFFSRPNQIDDPDWVIPTLALQLATKHAQYKHILTQYFADNPLILTKNRRTQFRELIIEPFRILMAKYPHTIRGPLLIILDGLDECKDKQAQCELIDLISTHVREVKEFPLQWMICSRPEWYLKSTLSDADFHGVCERKEVEVDDPEARGDVKRLLEAGVDKIRKRYKDRLPDGWPPEHHLWDITSVASGRLGFASFVLRFIEDEEYDDPDGQLQV
;
A
#
# COMPACT_ATOMS: atom_id res chain seq x y z
N MET A 1 0.66 -55.30 25.16
CA MET A 1 1.18 -56.68 25.23
C MET A 1 0.82 -57.34 23.90
N ALA A 2 1.79 -57.61 23.03
CA ALA A 2 2.68 -58.80 23.03
C ALA A 2 1.99 -60.00 22.34
N SER A 3 2.52 -60.68 21.31
CA SER A 3 3.81 -60.53 20.59
C SER A 3 3.74 -61.13 19.16
N ARG A 4 4.77 -60.89 18.33
CA ARG A 4 5.12 -61.76 17.17
C ARG A 4 5.57 -63.16 17.66
N PRO A 5 5.55 -64.19 16.80
CA PRO A 5 6.80 -64.59 16.10
C PRO A 5 6.57 -64.63 14.56
N VAL A 6 7.43 -65.13 13.66
CA VAL A 6 8.76 -65.79 13.71
C VAL A 6 9.69 -65.09 12.67
N VAL A 7 10.96 -65.50 12.56
CA VAL A 7 11.91 -65.10 11.49
C VAL A 7 12.72 -66.32 11.01
N SER A 8 13.01 -66.44 9.71
CA SER A 8 14.08 -67.33 9.21
C SER A 8 14.68 -66.87 7.85
N THR A 9 16.01 -66.84 7.79
CA THR A 9 16.90 -66.47 6.65
C THR A 9 18.35 -66.85 7.03
N PRO A 10 19.34 -66.99 6.11
CA PRO A 10 19.32 -67.30 4.68
C PRO A 10 20.08 -68.66 4.43
N PRO A 11 20.76 -68.92 3.29
CA PRO A 11 22.09 -68.32 3.00
C PRO A 11 22.33 -67.95 1.51
N THR A 12 23.56 -67.50 1.20
CA THR A 12 23.95 -66.77 -0.03
C THR A 12 24.79 -67.59 -1.02
N THR A 13 24.72 -67.32 -2.33
CA THR A 13 25.86 -67.46 -3.29
C THR A 13 25.59 -66.73 -4.62
N ALA A 14 26.65 -66.38 -5.37
CA ALA A 14 26.67 -65.63 -6.64
C ALA A 14 28.09 -65.74 -7.28
N PRO A 15 28.44 -65.09 -8.41
CA PRO A 15 27.63 -64.52 -9.51
C PRO A 15 27.72 -65.52 -10.71
N PRO A 16 28.19 -65.27 -11.96
CA PRO A 16 28.38 -64.07 -12.82
C PRO A 16 27.12 -63.85 -13.72
N SER A 17 27.04 -63.10 -14.83
CA SER A 17 28.01 -62.43 -15.73
C SER A 17 27.43 -61.13 -16.33
N ALA A 18 28.17 -60.41 -17.18
CA ALA A 18 27.72 -59.19 -17.88
C ALA A 18 27.77 -59.31 -19.42
N CYS A 19 26.91 -58.57 -20.12
CA CYS A 19 27.06 -58.23 -21.53
C CYS A 19 26.45 -56.83 -21.79
N VAL A 20 26.85 -56.16 -22.88
CA VAL A 20 26.67 -54.70 -23.07
C VAL A 20 26.15 -54.39 -24.49
N CYS A 21 25.48 -53.24 -24.64
CA CYS A 21 24.84 -52.73 -25.86
C CYS A 21 23.54 -53.48 -26.29
N ASN A 22 22.62 -52.88 -27.06
CA ASN A 22 22.75 -51.66 -27.86
C ASN A 22 21.48 -50.78 -27.85
N ILE A 23 21.61 -49.51 -28.27
CA ILE A 23 20.49 -48.56 -28.43
C ILE A 23 19.84 -48.76 -29.81
N ALA A 24 18.50 -48.76 -29.88
CA ALA A 24 17.74 -48.77 -31.14
C ALA A 24 16.46 -47.92 -31.05
N ALA A 25 15.98 -47.45 -32.20
CA ALA A 25 15.06 -46.33 -32.34
C ALA A 25 13.61 -46.54 -31.83
N SER A 26 13.06 -45.40 -31.40
CA SER A 26 11.65 -45.08 -31.19
C SER A 26 10.65 -45.69 -32.20
N SER A 27 9.48 -46.07 -31.69
CA SER A 27 8.21 -45.89 -32.42
C SER A 27 7.18 -45.24 -31.49
N VAL A 28 6.49 -44.20 -31.97
CA VAL A 28 5.45 -43.48 -31.22
C VAL A 28 4.12 -43.70 -31.92
N VAL A 29 3.15 -44.26 -31.21
CA VAL A 29 1.77 -44.38 -31.68
C VAL A 29 1.03 -43.05 -31.40
N PRO A 30 0.40 -42.42 -32.40
CA PRO A 30 -0.43 -41.24 -32.16
C PRO A 30 -1.68 -41.61 -31.36
N LEU A 31 -1.93 -40.90 -30.25
CA LEU A 31 -3.23 -40.89 -29.58
C LEU A 31 -4.08 -39.77 -30.18
N GLU A 32 -5.16 -40.12 -30.86
CA GLU A 32 -6.16 -39.14 -31.29
C GLU A 32 -6.97 -38.66 -30.08
N VAL A 33 -7.07 -37.35 -29.91
CA VAL A 33 -7.90 -36.70 -28.88
C VAL A 33 -8.97 -35.88 -29.61
N PRO A 34 -10.27 -36.05 -29.29
CA PRO A 34 -11.35 -35.40 -30.02
C PRO A 34 -11.31 -33.87 -29.83
N ILE A 35 -11.36 -33.14 -30.93
CA ILE A 35 -11.37 -31.68 -30.93
C ILE A 35 -12.75 -31.19 -30.51
N ILE A 36 -12.84 -30.60 -29.30
CA ILE A 36 -14.01 -29.82 -28.89
C ILE A 36 -13.96 -28.49 -29.63
N SER A 37 -15.02 -28.18 -30.37
CA SER A 37 -15.10 -26.97 -31.20
C SER A 37 -15.28 -25.70 -30.37
N THR A 38 -14.20 -24.94 -30.19
CA THR A 38 -14.22 -23.57 -29.67
C THR A 38 -14.06 -22.54 -30.80
N SER A 39 -14.48 -21.30 -30.54
CA SER A 39 -14.64 -20.24 -31.56
C SER A 39 -13.33 -19.79 -32.21
N THR A 40 -13.40 -19.45 -33.49
CA THR A 40 -12.26 -19.03 -34.32
C THR A 40 -11.64 -17.70 -33.89
N THR A 41 -10.55 -17.78 -33.13
CA THR A 41 -9.55 -16.69 -33.02
C THR A 41 -8.30 -17.10 -33.79
N SER A 42 -7.83 -16.27 -34.74
CA SER A 42 -6.62 -16.56 -35.53
C SER A 42 -5.37 -16.55 -34.64
N GLY A 43 -4.89 -17.74 -34.28
CA GLY A 43 -3.66 -17.92 -33.53
C GLY A 43 -2.39 -17.75 -34.38
N VAL A 44 -1.27 -17.49 -33.69
CA VAL A 44 0.07 -17.24 -34.24
C VAL A 44 0.65 -18.43 -35.05
N LEU A 45 0.02 -19.61 -34.99
CA LEU A 45 0.42 -20.84 -35.70
C LEU A 45 -0.49 -21.18 -36.90
N THR A 46 -1.25 -20.22 -37.42
CA THR A 46 -2.06 -20.43 -38.63
C THR A 46 -1.19 -20.87 -39.82
N SER A 47 -1.57 -21.99 -40.45
CA SER A 47 -0.83 -22.69 -41.52
C SER A 47 0.57 -23.25 -41.17
N ALA A 48 1.01 -23.20 -39.90
CA ALA A 48 2.29 -23.76 -39.49
C ALA A 48 2.27 -25.31 -39.53
N HIS A 49 3.37 -25.93 -39.95
CA HIS A 49 3.50 -27.38 -40.09
C HIS A 49 4.95 -27.85 -39.85
N ARG A 50 5.14 -29.12 -39.46
CA ARG A 50 6.45 -29.74 -39.12
C ARG A 50 7.23 -29.04 -37.99
N PHE A 51 6.60 -28.83 -36.84
CA PHE A 51 7.27 -28.41 -35.60
C PHE A 51 6.94 -29.35 -34.43
N THR A 52 7.80 -29.37 -33.42
CA THR A 52 7.61 -30.17 -32.19
C THR A 52 7.62 -29.24 -30.99
N ILE A 53 6.49 -29.11 -30.28
CA ILE A 53 6.43 -28.33 -29.04
C ILE A 53 6.82 -29.25 -27.88
N GLY A 54 8.00 -29.03 -27.28
CA GLY A 54 8.47 -29.85 -26.15
C GLY A 54 7.66 -29.64 -24.85
N GLN A 55 7.29 -28.38 -24.57
CA GLN A 55 6.33 -28.01 -23.52
C GLN A 55 5.54 -26.78 -23.99
N LEU A 56 4.22 -26.78 -23.78
CA LEU A 56 3.34 -25.66 -24.11
C LEU A 56 2.73 -25.05 -22.84
N THR A 57 3.14 -23.83 -22.50
CA THR A 57 2.49 -23.04 -21.44
C THR A 57 1.55 -22.02 -22.08
N ALA A 58 0.35 -22.46 -22.43
CA ALA A 58 -0.64 -21.62 -23.10
C ALA A 58 -1.35 -20.68 -22.11
N PHE A 59 -0.97 -19.40 -22.09
CA PHE A 59 -1.69 -18.37 -21.36
C PHE A 59 -2.88 -17.87 -22.19
N SER A 60 -4.09 -18.38 -21.93
CA SER A 60 -5.30 -17.80 -22.52
C SER A 60 -5.56 -16.42 -21.92
N GLN A 61 -5.24 -15.37 -22.67
CA GLN A 61 -5.85 -14.06 -22.46
C GLN A 61 -7.20 -14.05 -23.17
N ASN A 62 -8.27 -14.30 -22.41
CA ASN A 62 -9.63 -14.03 -22.88
C ASN A 62 -9.79 -12.51 -23.05
N ILE A 63 -9.47 -12.00 -24.24
CA ILE A 63 -9.80 -10.64 -24.67
C ILE A 63 -11.30 -10.60 -24.95
N HIS A 64 -12.09 -10.57 -23.88
CA HIS A 64 -13.56 -10.61 -23.92
C HIS A 64 -14.13 -9.24 -23.56
N SER A 65 -14.64 -8.54 -24.58
CA SER A 65 -15.09 -7.13 -24.55
C SER A 65 -13.99 -6.09 -24.28
N GLY A 66 -14.26 -4.84 -24.65
CA GLY A 66 -13.28 -3.73 -24.60
C GLY A 66 -13.07 -3.11 -23.21
N VAL A 67 -13.68 -3.66 -22.15
CA VAL A 67 -13.63 -3.11 -20.79
C VAL A 67 -12.71 -3.98 -19.93
N THR A 68 -11.58 -3.42 -19.48
CA THR A 68 -10.63 -4.16 -18.63
C THR A 68 -11.05 -4.10 -17.17
N VAL A 69 -10.53 -5.01 -16.34
CA VAL A 69 -10.70 -4.95 -14.87
C VAL A 69 -10.25 -3.62 -14.27
N LEU A 70 -9.25 -2.95 -14.87
CA LEU A 70 -8.80 -1.62 -14.45
C LEU A 70 -9.83 -0.53 -14.75
N HIS A 71 -10.61 -0.66 -15.84
CA HIS A 71 -11.71 0.26 -16.15
C HIS A 71 -12.82 0.10 -15.10
N HIS A 72 -13.31 -1.12 -14.87
CA HIS A 72 -14.33 -1.39 -13.86
C HIS A 72 -13.93 -0.89 -12.46
N LEU A 73 -12.67 -1.11 -12.06
CA LEU A 73 -12.14 -0.56 -10.81
C LEU A 73 -12.07 0.98 -10.84
N SER A 74 -11.67 1.59 -11.96
CA SER A 74 -11.66 3.05 -12.12
C SER A 74 -13.06 3.68 -12.09
N ASP A 75 -14.11 2.97 -12.49
CA ASP A 75 -15.51 3.43 -12.42
C ASP A 75 -16.05 3.55 -10.97
N LYS A 76 -15.31 3.01 -9.98
CA LYS A 76 -15.67 2.99 -8.56
C LYS A 76 -14.56 3.44 -7.60
N ALA A 77 -13.36 3.68 -8.11
CA ALA A 77 -12.25 4.25 -7.36
C ALA A 77 -12.30 5.78 -7.35
N ALA A 78 -11.52 6.37 -6.46
CA ALA A 78 -11.13 7.77 -6.50
C ALA A 78 -9.61 7.88 -6.74
N PRO A 79 -9.14 7.83 -8.00
CA PRO A 79 -7.71 8.01 -8.32
C PRO A 79 -7.13 9.31 -7.72
N ILE A 80 -7.97 10.33 -7.56
CA ILE A 80 -7.65 11.62 -6.93
C ILE A 80 -7.14 11.48 -5.47
N ALA A 81 -7.51 10.40 -4.77
CA ALA A 81 -7.15 10.12 -3.37
C ALA A 81 -5.76 9.47 -3.21
N THR A 82 -5.07 9.13 -4.30
CA THR A 82 -3.78 8.42 -4.26
C THR A 82 -2.60 9.38 -4.06
N HIS A 83 -1.51 8.96 -3.39
CA HIS A 83 -0.39 9.85 -3.03
C HIS A 83 0.20 10.65 -4.21
N GLY A 84 0.28 10.03 -5.40
CA GLY A 84 0.81 10.61 -6.64
C GLY A 84 -0.23 11.24 -7.57
N SER A 85 -1.44 11.50 -7.06
CA SER A 85 -2.51 12.21 -7.77
C SER A 85 -2.11 13.63 -8.16
N SER A 86 -2.51 14.10 -9.34
CA SER A 86 -2.36 15.51 -9.74
C SER A 86 -3.17 16.47 -8.85
N ALA A 87 -4.29 16.03 -8.28
CA ALA A 87 -5.02 16.77 -7.25
C ALA A 87 -4.24 16.88 -5.92
N ARG A 88 -3.12 16.15 -5.80
CA ARG A 88 -2.14 16.21 -4.72
C ARG A 88 -0.75 16.61 -5.23
N ALA A 89 -0.65 17.46 -6.26
CA ALA A 89 0.63 17.93 -6.80
C ALA A 89 1.52 18.65 -5.75
N TYR A 90 0.90 19.38 -4.83
CA TYR A 90 1.57 20.06 -3.70
C TYR A 90 1.00 19.56 -2.35
N PRO A 91 1.27 18.28 -1.99
CA PRO A 91 0.80 17.71 -0.74
C PRO A 91 1.70 18.16 0.43
N PRO A 92 1.21 18.13 1.67
CA PRO A 92 2.09 18.30 2.83
C PRO A 92 3.13 17.17 2.84
N ARG A 93 4.38 17.50 3.16
CA ARG A 93 5.51 16.56 3.32
C ARG A 93 6.28 16.91 4.58
N CYS A 94 6.93 15.93 5.20
CA CYS A 94 7.92 16.23 6.23
C CYS A 94 9.10 16.98 5.60
N HIS A 95 9.56 18.06 6.24
CA HIS A 95 10.90 18.58 5.94
C HIS A 95 11.93 17.50 6.32
N PRO A 96 13.03 17.31 5.56
CA PRO A 96 14.00 16.23 5.82
C PRO A 96 14.49 16.16 7.26
N ASP A 97 14.62 17.33 7.92
CA ASP A 97 15.03 17.45 9.31
C ASP A 97 13.89 17.46 10.35
N THR A 98 12.70 16.96 9.99
CA THR A 98 11.54 16.87 10.89
C THR A 98 10.98 15.46 11.04
N ARG A 99 10.41 15.17 12.21
CA ARG A 99 9.80 13.90 12.64
C ARG A 99 10.67 12.69 12.30
N LYS A 100 12.00 12.81 12.49
CA LYS A 100 12.97 11.78 12.09
C LYS A 100 12.75 10.48 12.84
N HIS A 101 12.49 10.55 14.15
CA HIS A 101 12.26 9.35 14.96
C HIS A 101 10.98 8.65 14.52
N LEU A 102 9.89 9.41 14.40
CA LEU A 102 8.60 8.90 13.92
C LEU A 102 8.67 8.29 12.50
N ARG A 103 9.38 8.92 11.55
CA ARG A 103 9.57 8.35 10.21
C ARG A 103 10.38 7.06 10.26
N ASN A 104 11.47 7.03 11.02
CA ASN A 104 12.29 5.82 11.17
C ASN A 104 11.48 4.67 11.78
N ASP A 105 10.69 4.92 12.83
CA ASP A 105 9.80 3.91 13.45
C ASP A 105 8.87 3.29 12.40
N VAL A 106 8.20 4.12 11.61
CA VAL A 106 7.26 3.68 10.56
C VAL A 106 7.98 2.94 9.42
N VAL A 107 9.20 3.36 9.03
CA VAL A 107 9.99 2.68 7.99
C VAL A 107 10.44 1.30 8.45
N GLN A 108 10.96 1.17 9.68
CA GLN A 108 11.39 -0.13 10.22
C GLN A 108 10.20 -1.09 10.35
N TRP A 109 9.12 -0.64 10.99
CA TRP A 109 7.88 -1.42 11.07
C TRP A 109 7.38 -1.81 9.67
N GLY A 110 7.32 -0.88 8.72
CA GLY A 110 6.80 -1.08 7.36
C GLY A 110 7.68 -1.93 6.43
N MET A 111 8.93 -2.23 6.81
CA MET A 111 9.74 -3.23 6.13
C MET A 111 9.46 -4.65 6.64
N GLY A 112 8.86 -4.78 7.83
CA GLY A 112 8.64 -6.02 8.57
C GLY A 112 9.68 -6.28 9.68
N ASP A 113 10.60 -5.33 9.92
CA ASP A 113 11.72 -5.51 10.83
C ASP A 113 11.28 -5.35 12.28
N GLY A 114 11.29 -6.45 13.05
CA GLY A 114 10.93 -6.46 14.48
C GLY A 114 9.45 -6.21 14.79
N SER A 115 8.57 -6.08 13.78
CA SER A 115 7.18 -5.67 13.97
C SER A 115 6.34 -6.72 14.73
N ASN A 116 5.67 -6.33 15.81
CA ASN A 116 4.73 -7.17 16.56
C ASN A 116 3.35 -7.34 15.88
N GLY A 117 3.14 -6.80 14.68
CA GLY A 117 1.86 -6.90 13.97
C GLY A 117 1.86 -6.18 12.62
N ARG A 118 0.90 -6.54 11.75
CA ARG A 118 0.79 -5.97 10.38
C ARG A 118 -0.10 -4.72 10.30
N MET A 119 -0.31 -4.02 11.41
CA MET A 119 -1.06 -2.77 11.47
C MET A 119 -0.33 -1.75 12.36
N PHE A 120 -0.25 -0.49 11.92
CA PHE A 120 0.33 0.64 12.63
C PHE A 120 -0.66 1.80 12.59
N TRP A 121 -0.98 2.38 13.74
CA TRP A 121 -1.93 3.50 13.81
C TRP A 121 -1.25 4.76 14.36
N LEU A 122 -1.14 5.76 13.48
CA LEU A 122 -0.67 7.10 13.80
C LEU A 122 -1.84 7.97 14.25
N LEU A 123 -1.97 8.14 15.56
CA LEU A 123 -2.97 8.98 16.21
C LEU A 123 -2.42 10.38 16.45
N GLY A 124 -3.30 11.35 16.67
CA GLY A 124 -2.95 12.69 17.15
C GLY A 124 -3.87 13.79 16.61
N PRO A 125 -3.90 14.99 17.19
CA PRO A 125 -4.80 16.06 16.77
C PRO A 125 -4.58 16.59 15.33
N ALA A 126 -5.32 17.64 14.97
CA ALA A 126 -5.09 18.40 13.74
C ALA A 126 -3.72 19.11 13.78
N ALA A 127 -3.16 19.42 12.61
CA ALA A 127 -1.90 20.16 12.43
C ALA A 127 -0.60 19.57 13.05
N VAL A 128 -0.62 18.39 13.69
CA VAL A 128 0.62 17.77 14.25
C VAL A 128 1.55 17.12 13.21
N GLY A 129 1.14 17.08 11.93
CA GLY A 129 1.95 16.61 10.80
C GLY A 129 1.62 15.22 10.23
N LYS A 130 0.60 14.50 10.73
CA LYS A 130 0.30 13.11 10.33
C LYS A 130 0.24 12.88 8.81
N SER A 131 -0.54 13.69 8.08
CA SER A 131 -0.66 13.59 6.61
C SER A 131 0.63 13.89 5.87
N ALA A 132 1.52 14.68 6.47
CA ALA A 132 2.86 14.97 5.94
C ALA A 132 3.77 13.74 6.08
N VAL A 133 3.72 13.05 7.22
CA VAL A 133 4.39 11.76 7.45
C VAL A 133 3.82 10.72 6.47
N ALA A 134 2.49 10.59 6.37
CA ALA A 134 1.85 9.62 5.48
C ALA A 134 2.20 9.84 4.00
N GLN A 135 2.28 11.08 3.52
CA GLN A 135 2.74 11.41 2.16
C GLN A 135 4.22 11.06 1.98
N THR A 136 5.10 11.51 2.87
CA THR A 136 6.56 11.26 2.78
C THR A 136 6.86 9.75 2.82
N ILE A 137 6.21 9.00 3.72
CA ILE A 137 6.32 7.52 3.77
C ILE A 137 5.73 6.88 2.50
N SER A 138 4.64 7.42 1.91
CA SER A 138 4.14 6.94 0.61
C SER A 138 5.18 7.07 -0.50
N GLU A 139 5.93 8.18 -0.51
CA GLU A 139 6.94 8.48 -1.52
C GLU A 139 8.18 7.59 -1.33
N GLU A 140 8.72 7.46 -0.11
CA GLU A 140 9.84 6.56 0.24
C GLU A 140 9.53 5.08 -0.09
N PHE A 141 8.33 4.60 0.25
CA PHE A 141 7.89 3.25 -0.12
C PHE A 141 7.55 3.12 -1.62
N GLY A 142 7.22 4.23 -2.29
CA GLY A 142 7.03 4.30 -3.74
C GLY A 142 8.32 4.05 -4.50
N GLU A 143 9.39 4.78 -4.14
CA GLU A 143 10.72 4.68 -4.75
C GLU A 143 11.33 3.27 -4.60
N THR A 144 11.13 2.64 -3.45
CA THR A 144 11.58 1.26 -3.20
C THR A 144 10.68 0.18 -3.81
N GLY A 145 9.56 0.55 -4.44
CA GLY A 145 8.58 -0.39 -5.00
C GLY A 145 7.82 -1.20 -3.95
N ARG A 146 7.84 -0.77 -2.68
CA ARG A 146 7.23 -1.46 -1.52
C ARG A 146 5.89 -0.87 -1.10
N LEU A 147 5.49 0.31 -1.61
CA LEU A 147 4.13 0.82 -1.44
C LEU A 147 3.18 -0.01 -2.30
N GLY A 148 2.30 -0.80 -1.69
CA GLY A 148 1.19 -1.46 -2.36
C GLY A 148 0.19 -0.42 -2.87
N ALA A 149 -0.45 0.31 -1.96
CA ALA A 149 -1.49 1.29 -2.29
C ALA A 149 -1.64 2.38 -1.22
N SER A 150 -2.31 3.47 -1.58
CA SER A 150 -2.51 4.65 -0.76
C SER A 150 -3.92 5.22 -0.95
N PHE A 151 -4.55 5.68 0.13
CA PHE A 151 -5.78 6.45 0.09
C PHE A 151 -5.71 7.58 1.13
N PHE A 152 -5.87 8.81 0.67
CA PHE A 152 -5.91 10.00 1.51
C PHE A 152 -7.31 10.57 1.49
N PHE A 153 -8.04 10.43 2.60
CA PHE A 153 -9.29 11.14 2.79
C PHE A 153 -9.02 12.65 2.85
N SER A 154 -9.99 13.44 2.38
CA SER A 154 -9.97 14.90 2.50
C SER A 154 -11.38 15.46 2.34
N ARG A 155 -12.02 15.78 3.47
CA ARG A 155 -13.40 16.31 3.48
C ARG A 155 -13.54 17.64 2.73
N PRO A 156 -12.59 18.61 2.81
CA PRO A 156 -12.66 19.84 2.01
C PRO A 156 -12.66 19.60 0.50
N ASN A 157 -12.01 18.52 0.04
CA ASN A 157 -11.92 18.15 -1.38
C ASN A 157 -12.95 17.10 -1.80
N GLN A 158 -13.97 16.82 -0.95
CA GLN A 158 -15.02 15.81 -1.18
C GLN A 158 -14.47 14.39 -1.36
N ILE A 159 -13.28 14.10 -0.83
CA ILE A 159 -12.67 12.76 -0.79
C ILE A 159 -13.01 12.12 0.56
N ASP A 160 -14.30 11.92 0.81
CA ASP A 160 -14.83 11.46 2.10
C ASP A 160 -15.65 10.16 2.04
N ASP A 161 -15.77 9.55 0.85
CA ASP A 161 -16.57 8.35 0.63
C ASP A 161 -15.83 7.05 1.02
N PRO A 162 -16.37 6.24 1.96
CA PRO A 162 -15.75 4.97 2.34
C PRO A 162 -15.82 3.90 1.24
N ASP A 163 -16.79 3.96 0.32
CA ASP A 163 -16.96 2.93 -0.71
C ASP A 163 -15.95 3.08 -1.86
N TRP A 164 -15.26 4.21 -1.96
CA TRP A 164 -14.12 4.39 -2.87
C TRP A 164 -12.85 3.70 -2.38
N VAL A 165 -12.70 3.42 -1.08
CA VAL A 165 -11.43 2.94 -0.51
C VAL A 165 -10.98 1.64 -1.17
N ILE A 166 -11.80 0.59 -1.08
CA ILE A 166 -11.40 -0.76 -1.51
C ILE A 166 -11.18 -0.84 -3.04
N PRO A 167 -12.04 -0.28 -3.92
CA PRO A 167 -11.75 -0.18 -5.35
C PRO A 167 -10.46 0.59 -5.66
N THR A 168 -10.17 1.68 -4.94
CA THR A 168 -8.96 2.49 -5.16
C THR A 168 -7.68 1.76 -4.74
N LEU A 169 -7.73 0.98 -3.65
CA LEU A 169 -6.62 0.11 -3.26
C LEU A 169 -6.39 -0.99 -4.30
N ALA A 170 -7.46 -1.71 -4.70
CA ALA A 170 -7.39 -2.77 -5.70
C ALA A 170 -6.90 -2.27 -7.08
N LEU A 171 -7.30 -1.06 -7.50
CA LEU A 171 -6.84 -0.42 -8.72
C LEU A 171 -5.31 -0.17 -8.71
N GLN A 172 -4.77 0.36 -7.61
CA GLN A 172 -3.32 0.58 -7.46
C GLN A 172 -2.55 -0.74 -7.47
N LEU A 173 -3.04 -1.74 -6.74
CA LEU A 173 -2.44 -3.08 -6.66
C LEU A 173 -2.45 -3.80 -8.03
N ALA A 174 -3.55 -3.70 -8.79
CA ALA A 174 -3.66 -4.25 -10.14
C ALA A 174 -2.84 -3.49 -11.20
N THR A 175 -2.60 -2.20 -10.97
CA THR A 175 -1.70 -1.41 -11.83
C THR A 175 -0.25 -1.85 -11.63
N LYS A 176 0.17 -2.12 -10.38
CA LYS A 176 1.55 -2.50 -10.03
C LYS A 176 1.87 -3.99 -10.22
N HIS A 177 0.93 -4.90 -9.98
CA HIS A 177 1.20 -6.34 -9.91
C HIS A 177 0.39 -7.11 -10.97
N ALA A 178 1.06 -7.52 -12.06
CA ALA A 178 0.43 -8.14 -13.22
C ALA A 178 -0.31 -9.47 -12.90
N GLN A 179 0.26 -10.31 -12.04
CA GLN A 179 -0.34 -11.58 -11.60
C GLN A 179 -1.62 -11.34 -10.79
N TYR A 180 -1.61 -10.36 -9.87
CA TYR A 180 -2.79 -9.96 -9.08
C TYR A 180 -3.88 -9.39 -9.99
N LYS A 181 -3.52 -8.54 -10.98
CA LYS A 181 -4.46 -8.07 -12.02
C LYS A 181 -5.09 -9.23 -12.81
N HIS A 182 -4.31 -10.26 -13.16
CA HIS A 182 -4.83 -11.44 -13.86
C HIS A 182 -5.83 -12.22 -13.00
N ILE A 183 -5.56 -12.39 -11.69
CA ILE A 183 -6.49 -13.01 -10.74
C ILE A 183 -7.78 -12.18 -10.62
N LEU A 184 -7.69 -10.85 -10.48
CA LEU A 184 -8.89 -10.00 -10.50
C LEU A 184 -9.65 -10.06 -11.82
N THR A 185 -8.97 -10.19 -12.96
CA THR A 185 -9.64 -10.34 -14.28
C THR A 185 -10.51 -11.60 -14.32
N GLN A 186 -10.11 -12.69 -13.65
CA GLN A 186 -10.93 -13.89 -13.50
C GLN A 186 -12.13 -13.62 -12.57
N TYR A 187 -11.90 -13.03 -11.40
CA TYR A 187 -12.97 -12.70 -10.44
C TYR A 187 -14.07 -11.80 -11.03
N PHE A 188 -13.71 -10.82 -11.87
CA PHE A 188 -14.69 -9.94 -12.54
C PHE A 188 -15.44 -10.63 -13.69
N ALA A 189 -14.85 -11.62 -14.34
CA ALA A 189 -15.55 -12.44 -15.34
C ALA A 189 -16.61 -13.35 -14.67
N ASP A 190 -16.28 -13.92 -13.51
CA ASP A 190 -17.19 -14.79 -12.75
C ASP A 190 -18.27 -13.99 -11.97
N ASN A 191 -17.94 -12.78 -11.49
CA ASN A 191 -18.82 -11.92 -10.69
C ASN A 191 -18.72 -10.45 -11.10
N PRO A 192 -19.37 -10.00 -12.20
CA PRO A 192 -19.37 -8.60 -12.62
C PRO A 192 -20.07 -7.65 -11.63
N LEU A 193 -20.79 -8.18 -10.64
CA LEU A 193 -21.45 -7.42 -9.57
C LEU A 193 -20.59 -7.28 -8.30
N ILE A 194 -19.30 -7.65 -8.34
CA ILE A 194 -18.38 -7.56 -7.19
C ILE A 194 -18.29 -6.13 -6.62
N LEU A 195 -18.29 -5.10 -7.47
CA LEU A 195 -18.26 -3.69 -7.06
C LEU A 195 -19.62 -3.12 -6.62
N THR A 196 -20.69 -3.93 -6.59
CA THR A 196 -21.98 -3.57 -6.00
C THR A 196 -22.25 -4.32 -4.69
N LYS A 197 -21.25 -5.03 -4.15
CA LYS A 197 -21.34 -5.68 -2.83
C LYS A 197 -20.91 -4.72 -1.73
N ASN A 198 -21.25 -5.04 -0.47
CA ASN A 198 -20.79 -4.30 0.70
C ASN A 198 -19.26 -4.35 0.87
N ARG A 199 -18.73 -3.45 1.70
CA ARG A 199 -17.28 -3.30 1.94
C ARG A 199 -16.63 -4.59 2.46
N ARG A 200 -17.26 -5.33 3.40
CA ARG A 200 -16.76 -6.64 3.86
C ARG A 200 -16.57 -7.65 2.72
N THR A 201 -17.54 -7.76 1.80
CA THR A 201 -17.44 -8.63 0.62
C THR A 201 -16.36 -8.14 -0.36
N GLN A 202 -16.32 -6.84 -0.66
CA GLN A 202 -15.30 -6.25 -1.54
C GLN A 202 -13.88 -6.44 -0.97
N PHE A 203 -13.68 -6.22 0.33
CA PHE A 203 -12.39 -6.39 0.99
C PHE A 203 -11.88 -7.83 0.86
N ARG A 204 -12.76 -8.81 1.09
CA ARG A 204 -12.45 -10.24 0.89
C ARG A 204 -12.10 -10.55 -0.57
N GLU A 205 -12.96 -10.18 -1.50
CA GLU A 205 -12.89 -10.65 -2.90
C GLU A 205 -11.96 -9.82 -3.79
N LEU A 206 -11.62 -8.59 -3.41
CA LEU A 206 -10.67 -7.73 -4.13
C LEU A 206 -9.28 -7.68 -3.46
N ILE A 207 -9.19 -7.73 -2.13
CA ILE A 207 -7.90 -7.64 -1.43
C ILE A 207 -7.45 -9.01 -0.94
N ILE A 208 -8.22 -9.67 -0.07
CA ILE A 208 -7.71 -10.84 0.68
C ILE A 208 -7.52 -12.08 -0.19
N GLU A 209 -8.57 -12.62 -0.79
CA GLU A 209 -8.50 -13.86 -1.56
C GLU A 209 -7.60 -13.76 -2.82
N PRO A 210 -7.59 -12.66 -3.58
CA PRO A 210 -6.64 -12.48 -4.67
C PRO A 210 -5.17 -12.53 -4.22
N PHE A 211 -4.84 -12.00 -3.04
CA PHE A 211 -3.48 -12.14 -2.47
C PHE A 211 -3.19 -13.55 -1.96
N ARG A 212 -4.16 -14.27 -1.38
CA ARG A 212 -3.97 -15.69 -1.01
C ARG A 212 -3.67 -16.55 -2.23
N ILE A 213 -4.40 -16.33 -3.33
CA ILE A 213 -4.16 -16.99 -4.62
C ILE A 213 -2.80 -16.59 -5.21
N LEU A 214 -2.42 -15.30 -5.11
CA LEU A 214 -1.11 -14.81 -5.55
C LEU A 214 0.05 -15.50 -4.82
N MET A 215 -0.02 -15.59 -3.50
CA MET A 215 0.99 -16.27 -2.67
C MET A 215 1.07 -17.76 -3.01
N ALA A 216 -0.07 -18.45 -3.13
CA ALA A 216 -0.12 -19.89 -3.39
C ALA A 216 0.33 -20.27 -4.81
N LYS A 217 0.02 -19.47 -5.83
CA LYS A 217 0.39 -19.76 -7.24
C LYS A 217 1.74 -19.17 -7.65
N TYR A 218 2.16 -18.06 -7.04
CA TYR A 218 3.32 -17.29 -7.48
C TYR A 218 4.14 -16.72 -6.30
N PRO A 219 4.65 -17.56 -5.38
CA PRO A 219 5.21 -17.13 -4.08
C PRO A 219 6.36 -16.14 -4.16
N HIS A 220 7.13 -16.11 -5.27
CA HIS A 220 8.26 -15.18 -5.46
C HIS A 220 7.89 -13.82 -6.08
N THR A 221 6.59 -13.57 -6.34
CA THR A 221 6.11 -12.30 -6.93
C THR A 221 6.24 -11.13 -5.94
N ILE A 222 5.94 -11.39 -4.67
CA ILE A 222 5.99 -10.38 -3.61
C ILE A 222 7.21 -10.70 -2.73
N ARG A 223 8.23 -9.83 -2.80
CA ARG A 223 9.56 -10.09 -2.21
C ARG A 223 9.73 -9.61 -0.76
N GLY A 224 8.63 -9.20 -0.13
CA GLY A 224 8.57 -8.67 1.23
C GLY A 224 7.25 -7.91 1.44
N PRO A 225 6.98 -7.42 2.65
CA PRO A 225 5.76 -6.66 2.95
C PRO A 225 5.49 -5.50 1.99
N LEU A 226 4.21 -5.33 1.63
CA LEU A 226 3.68 -4.20 0.88
C LEU A 226 2.92 -3.28 1.83
N LEU A 227 3.32 -2.01 1.86
CA LEU A 227 2.69 -1.00 2.70
C LEU A 227 1.39 -0.50 2.06
N ILE A 228 0.31 -0.47 2.83
CA ILE A 228 -0.98 0.14 2.50
C ILE A 228 -1.21 1.31 3.46
N ILE A 229 -1.48 2.50 2.93
CA ILE A 229 -1.62 3.73 3.74
C ILE A 229 -3.05 4.28 3.61
N LEU A 230 -3.70 4.50 4.76
CA LEU A 230 -5.00 5.17 4.89
C LEU A 230 -4.82 6.43 5.75
N ASP A 231 -4.74 7.60 5.13
CA ASP A 231 -4.60 8.89 5.85
C ASP A 231 -5.93 9.63 5.98
N GLY A 232 -6.10 10.33 7.11
CA GLY A 232 -7.28 11.15 7.39
C GLY A 232 -8.57 10.36 7.65
N LEU A 233 -8.51 9.16 8.24
CA LEU A 233 -9.70 8.30 8.39
C LEU A 233 -10.89 9.00 9.09
N ASP A 234 -10.62 9.93 10.03
CA ASP A 234 -11.63 10.77 10.69
C ASP A 234 -12.35 11.78 9.77
N GLU A 235 -11.82 12.04 8.58
CA GLU A 235 -12.42 12.91 7.57
C GLU A 235 -13.49 12.20 6.73
N CYS A 236 -13.49 10.86 6.67
CA CYS A 236 -14.56 10.04 6.10
C CYS A 236 -15.94 10.46 6.65
N LYS A 237 -16.97 10.51 5.79
CA LYS A 237 -18.30 11.04 6.16
C LYS A 237 -19.14 10.13 7.06
N ASP A 238 -18.87 8.83 7.06
CA ASP A 238 -19.62 7.81 7.79
C ASP A 238 -18.76 7.19 8.91
N LYS A 239 -19.15 7.43 10.17
CA LYS A 239 -18.44 6.93 11.36
C LYS A 239 -18.54 5.41 11.52
N GLN A 240 -19.68 4.83 11.13
CA GLN A 240 -19.89 3.39 11.14
C GLN A 240 -18.99 2.73 10.08
N ALA A 241 -18.84 3.34 8.90
CA ALA A 241 -17.91 2.87 7.88
C ALA A 241 -16.43 3.04 8.28
N GLN A 242 -16.07 4.09 9.04
CA GLN A 242 -14.72 4.19 9.64
C GLN A 242 -14.44 2.98 10.54
N CYS A 243 -15.33 2.67 11.48
CA CYS A 243 -15.21 1.51 12.36
C CYS A 243 -15.23 0.17 11.59
N GLU A 244 -16.03 0.04 10.53
CA GLU A 244 -16.05 -1.16 9.67
C GLU A 244 -14.71 -1.36 8.95
N LEU A 245 -14.12 -0.31 8.36
CA LEU A 245 -12.81 -0.41 7.71
C LEU A 245 -11.72 -0.86 8.69
N ILE A 246 -11.77 -0.39 9.93
CA ILE A 246 -10.87 -0.80 11.01
C ILE A 246 -11.08 -2.28 11.38
N ASP A 247 -12.32 -2.73 11.60
CA ASP A 247 -12.65 -4.12 11.91
C ASP A 247 -12.20 -5.09 10.80
N LEU A 248 -12.44 -4.74 9.53
CA LEU A 248 -12.03 -5.56 8.39
C LEU A 248 -10.53 -5.77 8.34
N ILE A 249 -9.75 -4.72 8.62
CA ILE A 249 -8.30 -4.78 8.65
C ILE A 249 -7.82 -5.55 9.89
N SER A 250 -8.28 -5.20 11.10
CA SER A 250 -7.77 -5.79 12.34
C SER A 250 -8.14 -7.26 12.49
N THR A 251 -9.37 -7.65 12.14
CA THR A 251 -9.79 -9.06 12.15
C THR A 251 -8.98 -9.87 11.15
N HIS A 252 -8.72 -9.39 9.93
CA HIS A 252 -7.83 -10.08 8.99
C HIS A 252 -6.38 -10.19 9.49
N VAL A 253 -5.83 -9.13 10.10
CA VAL A 253 -4.44 -9.17 10.62
C VAL A 253 -4.31 -10.14 11.80
N ARG A 254 -5.34 -10.26 12.62
CA ARG A 254 -5.46 -11.23 13.73
C ARG A 254 -5.60 -12.68 13.24
N GLU A 255 -6.47 -12.92 12.26
CA GLU A 255 -6.78 -14.27 11.76
C GLU A 255 -5.65 -14.86 10.89
N VAL A 256 -4.94 -14.02 10.13
CA VAL A 256 -3.94 -14.46 9.16
C VAL A 256 -2.55 -13.96 9.55
N LYS A 257 -1.71 -14.86 10.09
CA LYS A 257 -0.33 -14.51 10.51
C LYS A 257 0.55 -14.11 9.32
N GLU A 258 0.63 -14.98 8.32
CA GLU A 258 1.47 -14.80 7.13
C GLU A 258 0.67 -14.19 5.97
N PHE A 259 0.90 -12.91 5.69
CA PHE A 259 0.28 -12.19 4.57
C PHE A 259 1.09 -10.93 4.25
N PRO A 260 1.25 -10.53 2.96
CA PRO A 260 2.19 -9.48 2.59
C PRO A 260 1.73 -8.06 2.94
N LEU A 261 0.44 -7.81 3.20
CA LEU A 261 -0.04 -6.44 3.42
C LEU A 261 0.18 -5.98 4.86
N GLN A 262 0.82 -4.82 5.00
CA GLN A 262 0.91 -4.04 6.24
C GLN A 262 0.07 -2.75 6.11
N TRP A 263 -0.62 -2.36 7.17
CA TRP A 263 -1.62 -1.29 7.15
C TRP A 263 -1.25 -0.14 8.07
N MET A 264 -0.83 0.99 7.49
CA MET A 264 -0.65 2.25 8.20
C MET A 264 -1.95 3.05 8.15
N ILE A 265 -2.54 3.35 9.30
CA ILE A 265 -3.74 4.18 9.42
C ILE A 265 -3.39 5.48 10.16
N CYS A 266 -3.80 6.62 9.64
CA CYS A 266 -3.65 7.91 10.31
C CYS A 266 -5.02 8.52 10.61
N SER A 267 -5.26 8.92 11.87
CA SER A 267 -6.51 9.58 12.25
C SER A 267 -6.37 10.51 13.47
N ARG A 268 -7.36 11.36 13.69
CA ARG A 268 -7.61 11.98 15.00
C ARG A 268 -7.95 10.91 16.05
N PRO A 269 -7.66 11.17 17.33
CA PRO A 269 -8.02 10.31 18.46
C PRO A 269 -9.51 10.43 18.83
N GLU A 270 -10.39 10.32 17.83
CA GLU A 270 -11.84 10.40 18.00
C GLU A 270 -12.34 9.29 18.94
N TRP A 271 -13.28 9.61 19.83
CA TRP A 271 -13.68 8.71 20.93
C TRP A 271 -14.20 7.35 20.46
N TYR A 272 -14.91 7.30 19.32
CA TYR A 272 -15.48 6.06 18.77
C TYR A 272 -14.39 5.17 18.16
N LEU A 273 -13.40 5.77 17.50
CA LEU A 273 -12.20 5.07 17.03
C LEU A 273 -11.34 4.57 18.22
N LYS A 274 -11.20 5.40 19.27
CA LYS A 274 -10.56 5.00 20.53
C LYS A 274 -11.30 3.84 21.21
N SER A 275 -12.64 3.78 21.19
CA SER A 275 -13.37 2.62 21.73
C SER A 275 -13.16 1.33 20.92
N THR A 276 -13.07 1.40 19.59
CA THR A 276 -12.68 0.23 18.76
C THR A 276 -11.24 -0.24 19.10
N LEU A 277 -10.35 0.70 19.42
CA LEU A 277 -8.97 0.41 19.85
C LEU A 277 -8.83 -0.04 21.32
N SER A 278 -9.80 0.22 22.18
CA SER A 278 -9.76 -0.18 23.59
C SER A 278 -10.05 -1.66 23.81
N ASP A 279 -10.46 -2.39 22.78
CA ASP A 279 -10.60 -3.84 22.84
C ASP A 279 -9.22 -4.51 23.03
N ALA A 280 -9.17 -5.51 23.92
CA ALA A 280 -7.97 -6.29 24.20
C ALA A 280 -7.49 -7.05 22.96
N ASP A 281 -8.40 -7.39 22.03
CA ASP A 281 -8.12 -8.09 20.78
C ASP A 281 -7.17 -7.35 19.82
N PHE A 282 -6.95 -6.03 19.99
CA PHE A 282 -5.96 -5.27 19.22
C PHE A 282 -4.53 -5.33 19.80
N HIS A 283 -4.36 -5.84 21.02
CA HIS A 283 -3.08 -5.80 21.74
C HIS A 283 -2.12 -6.86 21.18
N GLY A 284 -1.02 -6.44 20.56
CA GLY A 284 -0.13 -7.35 19.80
C GLY A 284 -0.62 -7.66 18.38
N VAL A 285 -1.50 -6.82 17.81
CA VAL A 285 -1.95 -6.86 16.41
C VAL A 285 -1.72 -5.51 15.72
N CYS A 286 -1.99 -4.43 16.45
CA CYS A 286 -1.79 -3.04 16.02
C CYS A 286 -0.75 -2.34 16.89
N GLU A 287 0.34 -1.89 16.28
CA GLU A 287 1.24 -0.90 16.87
C GLU A 287 0.57 0.48 16.87
N ARG A 288 0.83 1.32 17.88
CA ARG A 288 0.14 2.60 18.06
C ARG A 288 1.13 3.68 18.45
N LYS A 289 1.07 4.83 17.78
CA LYS A 289 1.84 6.03 18.11
C LYS A 289 0.89 7.21 18.15
N GLU A 290 0.65 7.79 19.32
CA GLU A 290 -0.10 9.04 19.46
C GLU A 290 0.91 10.20 19.41
N VAL A 291 0.76 11.08 18.41
CA VAL A 291 1.61 12.26 18.21
C VAL A 291 1.05 13.40 19.04
N GLU A 292 1.80 13.78 20.06
CA GLU A 292 1.46 14.92 20.90
C GLU A 292 1.61 16.25 20.14
N VAL A 293 0.89 17.27 20.60
CA VAL A 293 0.82 18.59 19.94
C VAL A 293 2.03 19.46 20.25
N ASP A 294 2.74 19.17 21.34
CA ASP A 294 3.64 20.13 21.97
C ASP A 294 4.82 19.46 22.69
N ASP A 295 5.24 18.29 22.19
CA ASP A 295 6.42 17.58 22.67
C ASP A 295 7.74 18.29 22.26
N PRO A 296 8.88 17.99 22.92
CA PRO A 296 10.15 18.64 22.59
C PRO A 296 10.69 18.36 21.17
N GLU A 297 10.39 17.21 20.55
CA GLU A 297 10.72 16.94 19.14
C GLU A 297 9.85 17.85 18.24
N ALA A 298 8.54 17.93 18.49
CA ALA A 298 7.60 18.76 17.74
C ALA A 298 7.95 20.25 17.76
N ARG A 299 8.33 20.80 18.92
CA ARG A 299 8.79 22.19 19.04
C ARG A 299 10.09 22.42 18.27
N GLY A 300 11.04 21.48 18.37
CA GLY A 300 12.29 21.51 17.60
C GLY A 300 12.06 21.39 16.09
N ASP A 301 11.09 20.58 15.67
CA ASP A 301 10.68 20.40 14.29
C ASP A 301 10.03 21.66 13.71
N VAL A 302 9.12 22.30 14.47
CA VAL A 302 8.52 23.58 14.09
C VAL A 302 9.58 24.63 13.88
N LYS A 303 10.55 24.77 14.80
CA LYS A 303 11.66 25.69 14.63
C LYS A 303 12.44 25.39 13.33
N ARG A 304 12.87 24.14 13.11
CA ARG A 304 13.61 23.74 11.90
C ARG A 304 12.83 23.96 10.60
N LEU A 305 11.52 23.70 10.62
CA LEU A 305 10.63 23.93 9.48
C LEU A 305 10.50 25.42 9.15
N LEU A 306 10.30 26.27 10.17
CA LEU A 306 10.23 27.72 10.02
C LEU A 306 11.56 28.27 9.52
N GLU A 307 12.68 27.92 10.15
CA GLU A 307 14.03 28.31 9.73
C GLU A 307 14.28 27.98 8.25
N ALA A 308 14.07 26.73 7.83
CA ALA A 308 14.31 26.29 6.45
C ALA A 308 13.35 26.93 5.42
N GLY A 309 12.09 27.12 5.79
CA GLY A 309 11.08 27.78 4.94
C GLY A 309 11.38 29.27 4.74
N VAL A 310 11.70 29.96 5.82
CA VAL A 310 12.21 31.35 5.78
C VAL A 310 13.46 31.45 4.92
N ASP A 311 14.40 30.51 5.05
CA ASP A 311 15.65 30.51 4.30
C ASP A 311 15.42 30.37 2.78
N LYS A 312 14.40 29.59 2.39
CA LYS A 312 13.92 29.47 1.00
C LYS A 312 13.32 30.79 0.50
N ILE A 313 12.47 31.44 1.30
CA ILE A 313 11.82 32.72 0.95
C ILE A 313 12.88 33.82 0.77
N ARG A 314 13.80 33.98 1.73
CA ARG A 314 14.92 34.94 1.61
C ARG A 314 15.74 34.73 0.33
N LYS A 315 16.03 33.48 -0.04
CA LYS A 315 16.78 33.15 -1.28
C LYS A 315 15.98 33.44 -2.55
N ARG A 316 14.65 33.31 -2.52
CA ARG A 316 13.75 33.68 -3.63
C ARG A 316 13.69 35.19 -3.83
N TYR A 317 13.55 35.95 -2.74
CA TYR A 317 13.37 37.41 -2.75
C TYR A 317 14.65 38.19 -2.38
N LYS A 318 15.83 37.61 -2.65
CA LYS A 318 17.16 38.15 -2.30
C LYS A 318 17.42 39.59 -2.76
N ASP A 319 16.75 40.02 -3.83
CA ASP A 319 16.94 41.35 -4.44
C ASP A 319 15.98 42.41 -3.81
N ARG A 320 15.16 42.00 -2.82
CA ARG A 320 14.16 42.81 -2.12
C ARG A 320 14.24 42.69 -0.59
N LEU A 321 14.67 41.54 -0.06
CA LEU A 321 14.79 41.27 1.37
C LEU A 321 16.27 41.34 1.82
N PRO A 322 16.59 41.94 2.98
CA PRO A 322 17.97 42.02 3.47
C PRO A 322 18.49 40.66 3.94
N ASP A 323 19.82 40.49 3.99
CA ASP A 323 20.46 39.25 4.47
C ASP A 323 20.00 38.87 5.88
N GLY A 324 19.72 39.84 6.75
CA GLY A 324 19.21 39.62 8.11
C GLY A 324 17.70 39.37 8.22
N TRP A 325 17.01 39.12 7.11
CA TRP A 325 15.56 38.86 7.11
C TRP A 325 15.21 37.41 7.46
N PRO A 326 14.15 37.16 8.24
CA PRO A 326 13.42 38.10 9.08
C PRO A 326 14.20 38.39 10.37
N PRO A 327 13.88 39.48 11.09
CA PRO A 327 14.40 39.70 12.43
C PRO A 327 14.17 38.47 13.35
N GLU A 328 15.17 38.09 14.14
CA GLU A 328 15.13 36.89 14.98
C GLU A 328 13.91 36.83 15.91
N HIS A 329 13.43 37.99 16.38
CA HIS A 329 12.23 38.08 17.23
C HIS A 329 10.95 37.66 16.50
N HIS A 330 10.70 38.07 15.25
CA HIS A 330 9.54 37.59 14.47
C HIS A 330 9.56 36.04 14.34
N LEU A 331 10.73 35.46 14.07
CA LEU A 331 10.88 34.01 13.97
C LEU A 331 10.66 33.31 15.33
N TRP A 332 11.10 33.93 16.43
CA TRP A 332 10.87 33.46 17.79
C TRP A 332 9.39 33.53 18.19
N ASP A 333 8.70 34.63 17.86
CA ASP A 333 7.27 34.82 18.12
C ASP A 333 6.43 33.80 17.36
N ILE A 334 6.67 33.63 16.04
CA ILE A 334 5.99 32.63 15.21
C ILE A 334 6.25 31.22 15.74
N THR A 335 7.49 30.90 16.13
CA THR A 335 7.84 29.59 16.74
C THR A 335 7.09 29.37 18.05
N SER A 336 6.96 30.41 18.88
CA SER A 336 6.31 30.34 20.18
C SER A 336 4.78 30.20 20.08
N VAL A 337 4.15 30.86 19.11
CA VAL A 337 2.71 30.70 18.79
C VAL A 337 2.43 29.34 18.14
N ALA A 338 3.29 28.88 17.24
CA ALA A 338 3.16 27.58 16.60
C ALA A 338 3.31 26.41 17.60
N SER A 339 4.23 26.54 18.56
CA SER A 339 4.55 25.49 19.54
C SER A 339 4.98 24.21 18.80
N GLY A 340 4.38 23.03 19.02
CA GLY A 340 4.63 21.83 18.21
C GLY A 340 3.73 21.63 16.97
N ARG A 341 3.00 22.66 16.50
CA ARG A 341 2.04 22.55 15.38
C ARG A 341 2.68 22.77 14.00
N LEU A 342 3.34 21.74 13.46
CA LEU A 342 3.97 21.77 12.11
C LEU A 342 3.02 22.27 11.01
N GLY A 343 1.73 21.92 11.07
CA GLY A 343 0.72 22.37 10.11
C GLY A 343 0.37 23.86 10.19
N PHE A 344 0.51 24.49 11.36
CA PHE A 344 0.37 25.94 11.50
C PHE A 344 1.63 26.65 11.00
N ALA A 345 2.81 26.16 11.35
CA ALA A 345 4.08 26.66 10.80
C ALA A 345 4.11 26.59 9.25
N SER A 346 3.65 25.48 8.67
CA SER A 346 3.51 25.34 7.21
C SER A 346 2.43 26.24 6.60
N PHE A 347 1.41 26.65 7.36
CA PHE A 347 0.41 27.62 6.90
C PHE A 347 1.02 29.05 6.89
N VAL A 348 1.70 29.43 7.97
CA VAL A 348 2.39 30.74 8.08
C VAL A 348 3.44 30.91 6.98
N LEU A 349 4.27 29.89 6.71
CA LEU A 349 5.20 29.91 5.59
C LEU A 349 4.52 30.07 4.23
N ARG A 350 3.37 29.41 4.03
CA ARG A 350 2.57 29.52 2.79
C ARG A 350 1.87 30.87 2.63
N PHE A 351 1.58 31.56 3.72
CA PHE A 351 1.08 32.93 3.71
C PHE A 351 2.21 33.89 3.31
N ILE A 352 3.37 33.80 3.96
CA ILE A 352 4.53 34.69 3.71
C ILE A 352 5.17 34.47 2.33
N GLU A 353 4.99 33.31 1.69
CA GLU A 353 5.48 33.06 0.33
C GLU A 353 4.45 33.26 -0.80
N ASP A 354 3.29 33.85 -0.50
CA ASP A 354 2.17 33.99 -1.44
C ASP A 354 2.54 34.87 -2.65
N GLU A 355 2.49 34.26 -3.84
CA GLU A 355 2.86 34.88 -5.12
C GLU A 355 1.79 35.83 -5.66
N GLU A 356 0.56 35.81 -5.11
CA GLU A 356 -0.48 36.79 -5.43
C GLU A 356 -0.35 38.09 -4.61
N TYR A 357 0.32 38.04 -3.46
CA TYR A 357 0.62 39.22 -2.64
C TYR A 357 2.04 39.77 -2.90
N ASP A 358 3.02 38.89 -3.16
CA ASP A 358 4.38 39.22 -3.60
C ASP A 358 5.15 40.19 -2.65
N ASP A 359 4.80 40.25 -1.36
CA ASP A 359 5.49 41.04 -0.33
C ASP A 359 5.62 40.28 1.02
N PRO A 360 6.67 39.44 1.15
CA PRO A 360 6.92 38.67 2.36
C PRO A 360 7.21 39.50 3.62
N ASP A 361 7.71 40.73 3.49
CA ASP A 361 8.06 41.55 4.65
C ASP A 361 6.82 42.24 5.24
N GLY A 362 5.92 42.75 4.38
CA GLY A 362 4.61 43.21 4.80
C GLY A 362 3.78 42.09 5.44
N GLN A 363 3.81 40.87 4.90
CA GLN A 363 3.09 39.71 5.45
C GLN A 363 3.62 39.22 6.81
N LEU A 364 4.82 39.62 7.22
CA LEU A 364 5.35 39.36 8.56
C LEU A 364 4.94 40.41 9.60
N GLN A 365 4.26 41.48 9.20
CA GLN A 365 3.85 42.60 10.06
C GLN A 365 2.33 42.61 10.36
N VAL A 366 1.62 41.53 10.02
CA VAL A 366 0.15 41.35 10.12
C VAL A 366 -0.21 40.30 11.18
#